data_AF-A0A7G8G0V1-F1
#
_entry.id   AF-A0A7G8G0V1-F1
#
_cell.length_a   1.000
_cell.length_b   1.000
_cell.length_c   1.000
_cell.angle_alpha   90.00
_cell.angle_beta   90.00
_cell.angle_gamma   90.00
#
_symmetry.space_group_name_H-M   'P 1'
#
loop_
_entity.id
_entity.type
_entity.pdbx_description
1 polymer ?
#
loop_
_entity_poly.entity_id
_entity_poly.type
_entity_poly.pdbx_seq_one_letter_code
_entity_poly.pdbx_strand_id
1 'polypeptide(L)'
;MVSLDLLSSFDGMIWLQSGKKVGEIFEQHQTTISRNQKKCAQIFGIKLQKIGNHWQPKEDSLLLQLERMVHQMARLQGKSSLRLDANRWLDHSLLNPPPSGWIVSSTKNFSDSHSLECLEQRIVDAWLCPLRALPVEANHLIEIELSSKEDIGVVVLQEYANHQCILNLTSMLKQTSSAEQIKQ
;
A
#
# COMPACT_ATOMS: atom_id res chain seq x y z
N MET A 1 19.49 11.49 -0.78
CA MET A 1 18.25 11.15 -0.07
C MET A 1 17.12 11.97 -0.67
N VAL A 2 16.09 11.30 -1.15
CA VAL A 2 14.90 11.95 -1.70
C VAL A 2 14.01 12.38 -0.53
N SER A 3 13.21 13.43 -0.66
CA SER A 3 12.29 13.79 0.44
C SER A 3 11.11 12.81 0.49
N LEU A 4 10.48 12.71 1.67
CA LEU A 4 9.24 11.94 1.85
C LEU A 4 8.18 12.30 0.81
N ASP A 5 8.00 13.59 0.52
CA ASP A 5 7.00 14.07 -0.46
C ASP A 5 7.29 13.64 -1.89
N LEU A 6 8.57 13.67 -2.28
CA LEU A 6 9.01 13.29 -3.62
C LEU A 6 8.77 11.79 -3.86
N LEU A 7 9.21 10.94 -2.94
CA LEU A 7 8.98 9.50 -3.07
C LEU A 7 7.50 9.15 -2.93
N SER A 8 6.77 9.80 -2.01
CA SER A 8 5.33 9.58 -1.84
C SER A 8 4.53 9.95 -3.08
N SER A 9 4.88 11.03 -3.77
CA SER A 9 4.25 11.40 -5.04
C SER A 9 4.56 10.38 -6.15
N PHE A 10 5.79 9.89 -6.22
CA PHE A 10 6.21 8.89 -7.21
C PHE A 10 5.54 7.54 -6.99
N ASP A 11 5.64 7.02 -5.77
CA ASP A 11 5.05 5.75 -5.36
C ASP A 11 3.52 5.80 -5.36
N GLY A 12 2.93 6.92 -4.96
CA GLY A 12 1.49 7.13 -5.04
C GLY A 12 0.97 7.06 -6.48
N MET A 13 1.74 7.59 -7.46
CA MET A 13 1.37 7.48 -8.86
C MET A 13 1.37 6.03 -9.35
N ILE A 14 2.30 5.20 -8.87
CA ILE A 14 2.33 3.75 -9.18
C ILE A 14 1.18 3.05 -8.46
N TRP A 15 1.02 3.27 -7.15
CA TRP A 15 -0.02 2.64 -6.34
C TRP A 15 -1.43 2.93 -6.86
N LEU A 16 -1.77 4.22 -7.01
CA LEU A 16 -3.14 4.67 -7.26
C LEU A 16 -3.45 4.87 -8.75
N GLN A 17 -2.42 4.83 -9.59
CA GLN A 17 -2.48 4.96 -11.05
C GLN A 17 -3.18 6.24 -11.55
N SER A 18 -3.34 7.24 -10.68
CA SER A 18 -4.06 8.48 -10.97
C SER A 18 -3.58 9.61 -10.07
N GLY A 19 -3.03 10.67 -10.68
CA GLY A 19 -2.59 11.85 -9.93
C GLY A 19 -3.72 12.58 -9.21
N LYS A 20 -4.97 12.43 -9.66
CA LYS A 20 -6.14 12.94 -8.94
C LYS A 20 -6.34 12.19 -7.62
N LYS A 21 -6.32 10.85 -7.65
CA LYS A 21 -6.47 10.02 -6.45
C LYS A 21 -5.32 10.20 -5.48
N VAL A 22 -4.09 10.33 -5.99
CA VAL A 22 -2.92 10.67 -5.16
C VAL A 22 -3.17 12.01 -4.48
N GLY A 23 -3.70 13.00 -5.18
CA GLY A 23 -3.99 14.31 -4.58
C GLY A 23 -5.05 14.26 -3.50
N GLU A 24 -6.08 13.45 -3.70
CA GLU A 24 -7.14 13.22 -2.72
C GLU A 24 -6.61 12.49 -1.47
N ILE A 25 -5.86 11.39 -1.63
CA ILE A 25 -5.39 10.55 -0.52
C ILE A 25 -4.23 11.21 0.25
N PHE A 26 -3.33 11.90 -0.44
CA PHE A 26 -2.16 12.54 0.18
C PHE A 26 -2.40 14.02 0.51
N GLU A 27 -3.62 14.52 0.30
CA GLU A 27 -3.99 15.93 0.52
C GLU A 27 -3.07 16.93 -0.20
N GLN A 28 -2.68 16.59 -1.44
CA GLN A 28 -1.74 17.37 -2.25
C GLN A 28 -2.36 17.80 -3.58
N HIS A 29 -1.99 18.99 -4.06
CA HIS A 29 -2.40 19.41 -5.40
C HIS A 29 -1.77 18.52 -6.47
N GLN A 30 -2.56 18.16 -7.50
CA GLN A 30 -2.12 17.35 -8.63
C GLN A 30 -0.88 17.92 -9.34
N THR A 31 -0.75 19.24 -9.43
CA THR A 31 0.43 19.90 -10.02
C THR A 31 1.69 19.67 -9.18
N THR A 32 1.57 19.64 -7.85
CA THR A 32 2.66 19.28 -6.94
C THR A 32 3.07 17.84 -7.12
N ILE A 33 2.11 16.91 -7.19
CA ILE A 33 2.39 15.48 -7.43
C ILE A 33 3.15 15.28 -8.74
N SER A 34 2.71 15.95 -9.82
CA SER A 34 3.37 15.86 -11.13
C SER A 34 4.80 16.40 -11.11
N ARG A 35 5.06 17.51 -10.41
CA ARG A 35 6.42 18.04 -10.24
C ARG A 35 7.28 17.10 -9.40
N ASN A 36 6.74 16.62 -8.29
CA ASN A 36 7.44 15.79 -7.33
C ASN A 36 7.83 14.43 -7.92
N GLN A 37 6.90 13.75 -8.59
CA GLN A 37 7.21 12.46 -9.22
C GLN A 37 8.29 12.60 -10.29
N LYS A 38 8.24 13.67 -11.12
CA LYS A 38 9.26 13.91 -12.16
C LYS A 38 10.64 14.14 -11.54
N LYS A 39 10.70 14.95 -10.48
CA LYS A 39 11.95 15.22 -9.75
C LYS A 39 12.49 13.96 -9.06
N CYS A 40 11.62 13.15 -8.47
CA CYS A 40 11.97 11.85 -7.90
C CYS A 40 12.59 10.93 -8.97
N ALA A 41 11.92 10.78 -10.11
CA ALA A 41 12.41 9.98 -11.24
C ALA A 41 13.79 10.45 -11.73
N GLN A 42 13.99 11.76 -11.85
CA GLN A 42 15.28 12.36 -12.22
C GLN A 42 16.41 12.02 -11.23
N ILE A 43 16.14 12.08 -9.92
CA ILE A 43 17.14 11.77 -8.88
C ILE A 43 17.62 10.32 -8.99
N PHE A 44 16.71 9.39 -9.25
CA PHE A 44 17.05 7.97 -9.40
C PHE A 44 17.51 7.59 -10.81
N GLY A 45 17.54 8.54 -11.76
CA GLY A 45 17.91 8.28 -13.15
C GLY A 45 16.91 7.40 -13.91
N ILE A 46 15.67 7.30 -13.42
CA ILE A 46 14.61 6.45 -13.99
C ILE A 46 13.53 7.28 -14.68
N LYS A 47 12.65 6.61 -15.41
CA LYS A 47 11.43 7.22 -15.97
C LYS A 47 10.18 6.52 -15.44
N LEU A 48 9.21 7.32 -14.98
CA LEU A 48 7.85 6.85 -14.78
C LEU A 48 7.07 7.05 -16.09
N GLN A 49 6.58 5.95 -16.66
CA GLN A 49 5.86 5.99 -17.93
C GLN A 49 4.51 5.28 -17.81
N LYS A 50 3.57 5.70 -18.63
CA LYS A 50 2.27 5.07 -18.73
C LYS A 50 2.31 4.04 -19.86
N ILE A 51 2.26 2.76 -19.52
CA ILE A 51 2.13 1.65 -20.49
C ILE A 51 0.69 1.15 -20.43
N GLY A 52 -0.02 1.30 -21.55
CA GLY A 52 -1.47 1.12 -21.59
C GLY A 52 -2.16 2.08 -20.61
N ASN A 53 -2.83 1.53 -19.60
CA ASN A 53 -3.51 2.31 -18.55
C ASN A 53 -2.77 2.37 -17.21
N HIS A 54 -1.54 1.83 -17.13
CA HIS A 54 -0.79 1.73 -15.88
C HIS A 54 0.52 2.53 -15.95
N TRP A 55 0.78 3.30 -14.91
CA TRP A 55 2.06 3.90 -14.57
C TRP A 55 2.96 2.85 -13.96
N GLN A 56 4.15 2.74 -14.53
CA GLN A 56 5.21 1.86 -14.06
C GLN A 56 6.57 2.52 -14.28
N PRO A 57 7.55 2.24 -13.39
CA PRO A 57 8.93 2.58 -13.67
C PRO A 57 9.39 1.81 -14.92
N LYS A 58 10.16 2.48 -15.79
CA LYS A 58 10.71 1.86 -17.00
C LYS A 58 11.89 0.93 -16.70
N GLU A 59 12.65 1.27 -15.67
CA GLU A 59 13.92 0.64 -15.33
C GLU A 59 13.91 0.26 -13.85
N ASP A 60 14.51 -0.89 -13.53
CA ASP A 60 14.78 -1.26 -12.15
C ASP A 60 15.92 -0.41 -11.60
N SER A 61 15.71 0.15 -10.41
CA SER A 61 16.70 0.95 -9.72
C SER A 61 16.90 0.42 -8.31
N LEU A 62 18.07 -0.17 -8.05
CA LEU A 62 18.47 -0.60 -6.71
C LEU A 62 18.39 0.56 -5.72
N LEU A 63 18.78 1.77 -6.14
CA LEU A 63 18.74 2.95 -5.29
C LEU A 63 17.30 3.34 -4.91
N LEU A 64 16.34 3.21 -5.83
CA LEU A 64 14.92 3.41 -5.52
C LEU A 64 14.44 2.38 -4.49
N GLN A 65 14.79 1.10 -4.66
CA GLN A 65 14.37 0.04 -3.74
C GLN A 65 14.94 0.26 -2.33
N LEU A 66 16.22 0.63 -2.23
CA LEU A 66 16.85 0.98 -0.95
C LEU A 66 16.17 2.19 -0.29
N GLU A 67 15.83 3.22 -1.04
CA GLU A 67 15.12 4.38 -0.49
C GLU A 67 13.72 4.00 0.00
N ARG A 68 13.01 3.12 -0.72
CA ARG A 68 11.71 2.61 -0.29
C ARG A 68 11.80 1.80 1.00
N MET A 69 12.87 1.03 1.22
CA MET A 69 13.14 0.38 2.50
C MET A 69 13.25 1.40 3.64
N VAL A 70 14.05 2.46 3.45
CA VAL A 70 14.21 3.53 4.45
C VAL A 70 12.88 4.22 4.74
N HIS A 71 12.10 4.54 3.70
CA HIS A 71 10.82 5.23 3.86
C HIS A 71 9.74 4.34 4.48
N GLN A 72 9.73 3.04 4.18
CA GLN A 72 8.85 2.08 4.85
C GLN A 72 9.18 2.00 6.33
N MET A 73 10.46 1.89 6.69
CA MET A 73 10.88 1.92 8.09
C MET A 73 10.46 3.21 8.79
N ALA A 74 10.57 4.36 8.12
CA ALA A 74 10.11 5.63 8.65
C ALA A 74 8.59 5.64 8.91
N ARG A 75 7.77 5.09 7.99
CA ARG A 75 6.32 4.93 8.19
C ARG A 75 6.01 4.01 9.37
N LEU A 76 6.67 2.86 9.47
CA LEU A 76 6.53 1.91 10.58
C LEU A 76 6.86 2.55 11.93
N GLN A 77 7.84 3.45 11.96
CA GLN A 77 8.22 4.24 13.15
C GLN A 77 7.30 5.45 13.42
N GLY A 78 6.20 5.60 12.68
CA GLY A 78 5.24 6.69 12.87
C GLY A 78 5.71 8.06 12.38
N LYS A 79 6.72 8.11 11.50
CA LYS A 79 7.20 9.38 10.89
C LYS A 79 6.36 9.84 9.70
N SER A 80 5.50 8.97 9.18
CA SER A 80 4.56 9.25 8.11
C SER A 80 3.45 8.20 8.13
N SER A 81 2.31 8.47 7.47
CA SER A 81 1.17 7.55 7.44
C SER A 81 1.52 6.24 6.75
N LEU A 82 1.13 5.13 7.36
CA LEU A 82 1.21 3.79 6.79
C LEU A 82 0.20 3.63 5.65
N ARG A 83 0.46 2.71 4.73
CA ARG A 83 -0.32 2.55 3.49
C ARG A 83 -0.95 1.16 3.44
N LEU A 84 -2.27 1.14 3.41
CA LEU A 84 -3.06 -0.08 3.26
C LEU A 84 -3.73 -0.08 1.88
N ASP A 85 -3.37 -1.06 1.05
CA ASP A 85 -4.15 -1.34 -0.15
C ASP A 85 -5.25 -2.34 0.19
N ALA A 86 -6.48 -2.05 -0.18
CA ALA A 86 -7.62 -2.93 0.07
C ALA A 86 -8.22 -3.38 -1.25
N ASN A 87 -8.46 -4.68 -1.37
CA ASN A 87 -9.21 -5.21 -2.49
C ASN A 87 -10.63 -4.61 -2.49
N ARG A 88 -11.12 -4.28 -3.69
CA ARG A 88 -12.43 -3.65 -3.94
C ARG A 88 -13.63 -4.43 -3.39
N TRP A 89 -13.49 -5.72 -3.05
CA TRP A 89 -14.58 -6.58 -2.55
C TRP A 89 -14.74 -6.52 -1.03
N LEU A 90 -13.77 -5.92 -0.33
CA LEU A 90 -13.82 -5.80 1.11
C LEU A 90 -14.68 -4.61 1.49
N ASP A 91 -15.51 -4.79 2.51
CA ASP A 91 -16.52 -3.82 2.88
C ASP A 91 -15.88 -2.46 3.20
N HIS A 92 -16.41 -1.41 2.58
CA HIS A 92 -16.00 -0.04 2.83
C HIS A 92 -16.30 0.36 4.29
N SER A 93 -17.21 -0.32 4.99
CA SER A 93 -17.45 -0.12 6.42
C SER A 93 -16.24 -0.48 7.29
N LEU A 94 -15.52 -1.57 6.98
CA LEU A 94 -14.37 -2.05 7.75
C LEU A 94 -13.22 -1.03 7.79
N LEU A 95 -13.15 -0.17 6.78
CA LEU A 95 -12.09 0.81 6.57
C LEU A 95 -12.61 2.25 6.62
N ASN A 96 -13.83 2.47 7.09
CA ASN A 96 -14.40 3.80 7.27
C ASN A 96 -14.94 4.00 8.70
N PRO A 97 -14.23 4.76 9.55
CA PRO A 97 -13.02 5.53 9.24
C PRO A 97 -11.78 4.65 9.01
N PRO A 98 -10.75 5.14 8.30
CA PRO A 98 -9.51 4.39 8.13
C PRO A 98 -8.84 4.11 9.49
N PRO A 99 -8.09 3.00 9.62
CA PRO A 99 -7.33 2.72 10.82
C PRO A 99 -6.41 3.88 11.18
N SER A 100 -6.26 4.18 12.48
CA SER A 100 -5.46 5.32 12.92
C SER A 100 -4.01 5.24 12.42
N GLY A 101 -3.53 6.30 11.76
CA GLY A 101 -2.19 6.36 11.16
C GLY A 101 -2.07 5.69 9.80
N TRP A 102 -3.15 5.15 9.23
CA TRP A 102 -3.17 4.52 7.90
C TRP A 102 -3.89 5.39 6.89
N ILE A 103 -3.31 5.48 5.69
CA ILE A 103 -4.02 5.87 4.46
C ILE A 103 -4.45 4.62 3.73
N VAL A 104 -5.69 4.61 3.27
CA VAL A 104 -6.33 3.44 2.67
C VAL A 104 -6.69 3.74 1.22
N SER A 105 -6.44 2.77 0.35
CA SER A 105 -6.91 2.78 -1.04
C SER A 105 -7.81 1.58 -1.29
N SER A 106 -8.97 1.80 -1.92
CA SER A 106 -9.85 0.75 -2.42
C SER A 106 -10.23 1.02 -3.87
N THR A 107 -9.30 0.75 -4.78
CA THR A 107 -9.51 1.06 -6.20
C THR A 107 -10.16 -0.09 -6.96
N LYS A 108 -11.31 0.20 -7.60
CA LYS A 108 -12.12 -0.75 -8.38
C LYS A 108 -11.43 -1.41 -9.59
N ASN A 109 -10.24 -0.95 -10.00
CA ASN A 109 -9.70 -1.18 -11.35
C ASN A 109 -8.38 -1.96 -11.40
N PHE A 110 -7.83 -2.44 -10.28
CA PHE A 110 -6.55 -3.15 -10.30
C PHE A 110 -6.74 -4.63 -9.98
N SER A 111 -5.92 -5.45 -10.66
CA SER A 111 -5.76 -6.86 -10.37
C SER A 111 -4.98 -7.03 -9.07
N ASP A 112 -5.18 -8.18 -8.44
CA ASP A 112 -4.44 -8.56 -7.23
C ASP A 112 -2.92 -8.59 -7.43
N SER A 113 -2.47 -8.78 -8.68
CA SER A 113 -1.05 -8.71 -9.03
C SER A 113 -0.46 -7.32 -8.78
N HIS A 114 -1.19 -6.23 -9.04
CA HIS A 114 -0.66 -4.87 -8.83
C HIS A 114 -0.50 -4.53 -7.35
N SER A 115 -1.45 -4.95 -6.52
CA SER A 115 -1.38 -4.79 -5.06
C SER A 115 -0.20 -5.58 -4.48
N LEU A 116 0.01 -6.80 -4.95
CA LEU A 116 1.15 -7.63 -4.59
C LEU A 116 2.47 -6.97 -4.99
N GLU A 117 2.60 -6.51 -6.25
CA GLU A 117 3.77 -5.79 -6.74
C GLU A 117 4.07 -4.53 -5.89
N CYS A 118 3.03 -3.78 -5.51
CA CYS A 118 3.18 -2.61 -4.65
C CYS A 118 3.70 -2.99 -3.25
N LEU A 119 3.26 -4.12 -2.69
CA LEU A 119 3.73 -4.60 -1.39
C LEU A 119 5.19 -5.05 -1.46
N GLU A 120 5.56 -5.83 -2.47
CA GLU A 120 6.93 -6.30 -2.69
C GLU A 120 7.90 -5.14 -2.94
N GLN A 121 7.44 -4.12 -3.65
CA GLN A 121 8.18 -2.88 -3.87
C GLN A 121 8.16 -1.94 -2.67
N ARG A 122 7.49 -2.27 -1.55
CA ARG A 122 7.40 -1.43 -0.34
C ARG A 122 6.75 -0.07 -0.56
N ILE A 123 5.93 0.01 -1.61
CA ILE A 123 5.09 1.15 -1.93
C ILE A 123 3.94 1.23 -0.94
N VAL A 124 3.36 0.07 -0.60
CA VAL A 124 2.37 -0.11 0.47
C VAL A 124 2.95 -0.96 1.60
N ASP A 125 2.36 -0.85 2.78
CA ASP A 125 2.85 -1.50 4.00
C ASP A 125 2.05 -2.74 4.37
N ALA A 126 0.80 -2.81 3.92
CA ALA A 126 -0.06 -3.98 4.04
C ALA A 126 -1.05 -4.04 2.87
N TRP A 127 -1.50 -5.25 2.55
CA TRP A 127 -2.54 -5.50 1.56
C TRP A 127 -3.66 -6.34 2.18
N LEU A 128 -4.88 -5.82 2.16
CA LEU A 128 -6.08 -6.54 2.60
C LEU A 128 -6.72 -7.19 1.36
N CYS A 129 -6.82 -8.51 1.37
CA CYS A 129 -7.39 -9.28 0.27
C CYS A 129 -8.19 -10.50 0.77
N PRO A 130 -9.03 -11.10 -0.09
CA PRO A 130 -9.50 -12.45 0.17
C PRO A 130 -8.31 -13.39 0.41
N LEU A 131 -8.45 -14.36 1.32
CA LEU A 131 -7.48 -15.41 1.55
C LEU A 131 -7.25 -16.15 0.25
N ARG A 132 -5.99 -16.21 -0.16
CA ARG A 132 -5.58 -17.00 -1.31
C ARG A 132 -4.37 -17.79 -0.88
N ALA A 133 -4.17 -18.96 -1.48
CA ALA A 133 -2.84 -19.53 -1.47
C ALA A 133 -1.90 -18.50 -2.12
N LEU A 134 -1.15 -17.75 -1.30
CA LEU A 134 -0.03 -16.94 -1.77
C LEU A 134 0.81 -17.81 -2.71
N PRO A 135 1.40 -17.24 -3.78
CA PRO A 135 2.27 -18.00 -4.65
C PRO A 135 3.29 -18.77 -3.79
N VAL A 136 3.49 -20.06 -4.06
CA VAL A 136 4.33 -20.96 -3.23
C VAL A 136 5.76 -20.43 -3.04
N GLU A 137 6.19 -19.53 -3.94
CA GLU A 137 7.53 -18.91 -3.96
C GLU A 137 7.63 -17.63 -3.10
N ALA A 138 6.53 -17.14 -2.53
CA ALA A 138 6.46 -15.89 -1.78
C ALA A 138 6.89 -16.03 -0.31
N ASN A 139 8.06 -16.64 -0.06
CA ASN A 139 8.56 -16.90 1.30
C ASN A 139 8.82 -15.62 2.12
N HIS A 140 8.96 -14.47 1.45
CA HIS A 140 9.12 -13.16 2.09
C HIS A 140 7.80 -12.47 2.45
N LEU A 141 6.66 -13.10 2.17
CA LEU A 141 5.34 -12.61 2.52
C LEU A 141 4.71 -13.52 3.58
N ILE A 142 3.86 -12.93 4.41
CA ILE A 142 3.01 -13.67 5.32
C ILE A 142 1.58 -13.18 5.17
N GLU A 143 0.66 -14.13 5.15
CA GLU A 143 -0.78 -13.87 5.20
C GLU A 143 -1.26 -14.07 6.64
N ILE A 144 -1.91 -13.04 7.18
CA ILE A 144 -2.50 -13.05 8.52
C ILE A 144 -4.00 -13.11 8.35
N GLU A 145 -4.57 -14.28 8.66
CA GLU A 145 -6.01 -14.49 8.63
C GLU A 145 -6.74 -13.58 9.63
N LEU A 146 -7.78 -12.89 9.15
CA LEU A 146 -8.64 -12.04 9.97
C LEU A 146 -9.94 -12.76 10.37
N SER A 147 -10.60 -13.41 9.42
CA SER A 147 -11.87 -14.11 9.63
C SER A 147 -11.92 -15.36 8.77
N SER A 148 -12.20 -16.49 9.42
CA SER A 148 -12.34 -17.80 8.77
C SER A 148 -13.66 -17.97 8.01
N LYS A 149 -14.58 -17.01 8.12
CA LYS A 149 -15.91 -17.06 7.47
C LYS A 149 -15.96 -16.27 6.18
N GLU A 150 -15.26 -15.15 6.14
CA GLU A 150 -15.23 -14.25 4.98
C GLU A 150 -14.07 -14.58 4.04
N ASP A 151 -13.19 -15.51 4.45
CA ASP A 151 -11.93 -15.84 3.78
C ASP A 151 -11.19 -14.55 3.43
N ILE A 152 -10.85 -13.74 4.46
CA ILE A 152 -10.10 -12.49 4.30
C ILE A 152 -8.86 -12.46 5.17
N GLY A 153 -7.78 -11.88 4.63
CA GLY A 153 -6.48 -11.80 5.27
C GLY A 153 -5.76 -10.49 4.98
N VAL A 154 -4.78 -10.19 5.83
CA VAL A 154 -3.81 -9.11 5.62
C VAL A 154 -2.49 -9.73 5.23
N VAL A 155 -1.98 -9.36 4.06
CA VAL A 155 -0.67 -9.76 3.57
C VAL A 155 0.34 -8.65 3.88
N VAL A 156 1.47 -9.03 4.45
CA VAL A 156 2.60 -8.13 4.75
C VAL A 156 3.93 -8.80 4.40
N LEU A 157 5.01 -8.02 4.34
CA LEU A 157 6.35 -8.57 4.30
C LEU A 157 6.68 -9.25 5.63
N GLN A 158 7.23 -10.46 5.57
CA GLN A 158 7.49 -11.34 6.72
C GLN A 158 8.31 -10.64 7.82
N GLU A 159 9.29 -9.83 7.44
CA GLU A 159 10.14 -9.08 8.37
C GLU A 159 9.37 -8.05 9.22
N TYR A 160 8.17 -7.65 8.81
CA TYR A 160 7.31 -6.71 9.55
C TYR A 160 6.06 -7.35 10.16
N ALA A 161 5.90 -8.67 10.03
CA ALA A 161 4.73 -9.39 10.55
C ALA A 161 4.47 -9.11 12.04
N ASN A 162 5.54 -9.00 12.82
CA ASN A 162 5.50 -8.77 14.27
C ASN A 162 5.65 -7.30 14.66
N HIS A 163 5.63 -6.37 13.70
CA HIS A 163 5.73 -4.95 14.00
C HIS A 163 4.42 -4.45 14.65
N GLN A 164 4.52 -3.63 15.69
CA GLN A 164 3.36 -3.24 16.52
C GLN A 164 2.20 -2.62 15.71
N CYS A 165 2.50 -1.82 14.69
CA CYS A 165 1.46 -1.22 13.85
C CYS A 165 0.67 -2.26 13.02
N ILE A 166 1.31 -3.36 12.60
CA ILE A 166 0.67 -4.46 11.88
C ILE A 166 -0.19 -5.29 12.83
N LEU A 167 0.32 -5.56 14.03
CA LEU A 167 -0.45 -6.22 15.10
C LEU A 167 -1.68 -5.41 15.49
N ASN A 168 -1.54 -4.09 15.61
CA ASN A 168 -2.65 -3.20 15.91
C ASN A 168 -3.69 -3.18 14.78
N LEU A 169 -3.24 -3.09 13.51
CA LEU A 169 -4.12 -3.15 12.35
C LEU A 169 -4.93 -4.45 12.33
N THR A 170 -4.26 -5.60 12.44
CA THR A 170 -4.90 -6.91 12.36
C THR A 170 -5.84 -7.15 13.55
N SER A 171 -5.46 -6.75 14.77
CA SER A 171 -6.34 -6.82 15.94
C SER A 171 -7.59 -5.96 15.77
N MET A 172 -7.46 -4.74 15.24
CA MET A 172 -8.60 -3.85 14.99
C MET A 172 -9.55 -4.48 13.97
N LEU A 173 -9.05 -4.96 12.83
CA LEU A 173 -9.86 -5.56 11.78
C LEU A 173 -10.57 -6.85 12.24
N LYS A 174 -9.92 -7.66 13.09
CA LYS A 174 -10.54 -8.84 13.72
C LYS A 174 -11.72 -8.48 14.63
N GLN A 175 -11.60 -7.38 15.38
CA GLN A 175 -12.68 -6.90 16.24
C GLN A 175 -13.85 -6.35 15.43
N THR A 176 -13.57 -5.55 14.38
CA THR A 176 -14.62 -4.96 13.54
C THR A 176 -15.41 -6.03 12.79
N SER A 177 -14.73 -7.02 12.19
CA SER A 177 -15.38 -8.16 11.51
C SER A 177 -16.22 -9.02 12.46
N SER A 178 -15.84 -9.11 13.75
CA SER A 178 -16.63 -9.81 14.77
C SER A 178 -17.84 -8.99 15.25
N ALA A 179 -17.74 -7.65 15.28
CA ALA A 179 -18.80 -6.76 15.73
C ALA A 179 -19.93 -6.57 14.70
N GLU A 180 -19.61 -6.62 13.41
CA GLU A 180 -20.62 -6.62 12.34
C GLU A 180 -21.49 -7.89 12.36
N GLN A 181 -20.97 -9.01 12.93
CA GLN A 181 -21.72 -10.26 13.10
C GLN A 181 -22.82 -10.20 14.18
N ILE A 182 -22.80 -9.21 15.08
CA ILE A 182 -23.81 -9.08 16.16
C ILE A 182 -25.05 -8.28 15.67
N LYS A 183 -24.95 -7.63 14.50
CA LYS A 183 -26.01 -6.78 13.95
C LYS A 183 -26.81 -7.44 12.81
N GLN A 184 -26.51 -8.69 12.45
CA GLN A 184 -27.29 -9.51 11.51
C GLN A 184 -28.09 -10.57 12.27
#